data_AF-A0A1B6HQ85-F1
#
_entry.id   AF-A0A1B6HQ85-F1
#
_cell.length_a   1.000
_cell.length_b   1.000
_cell.length_c   1.000
_cell.angle_alpha   90.00
_cell.angle_beta   90.00
_cell.angle_gamma   90.00
#
_symmetry.space_group_name_H-M   'P 1'
#
loop_
_entity.id
_entity.type
_entity.pdbx_description
1 polymer ?
#
loop_
_entity_poly.entity_id
_entity_poly.type
_entity_poly.pdbx_seq_one_letter_code
_entity_poly.pdbx_strand_id
1 'polypeptide(L)'
;MRRSELKDKVVKRRQNTNEVDKDKPKKETDNSNETNRNVEPKYGPLPSIPHQRVFARGVMILATLAVVYFTSKSDKETMLARQKEQVQGRGHNVDCSPDYLKDLNAFPGCVPEKCGRYVSDRLVTEVEADLLLDIGRRGLALGSAEGGAAILDLHSGALSKGKHFVNIYSLNNTDQLFSVQDFATYRVVRTKIQHAVA
;
A
#
# COMPACT_ATOMS: atom_id res chain seq x y z
N MET A 1 19.92 -29.23 -41.04
CA MET A 1 18.82 -30.21 -41.11
C MET A 1 17.61 -29.64 -40.38
N ARG A 2 16.50 -29.50 -41.11
CA ARG A 2 15.07 -29.31 -40.75
C ARG A 2 14.64 -28.14 -39.85
N ARG A 3 14.21 -27.07 -40.55
CA ARG A 3 13.03 -26.24 -40.21
C ARG A 3 11.75 -27.09 -40.26
N SER A 4 10.83 -26.84 -39.33
CA SER A 4 9.39 -27.01 -39.56
C SER A 4 8.61 -26.06 -38.64
N GLU A 5 7.98 -25.06 -39.27
CA GLU A 5 6.98 -24.16 -38.72
C GLU A 5 5.66 -24.90 -38.46
N LEU A 6 4.86 -24.48 -37.47
CA LEU A 6 3.38 -24.51 -37.48
C LEU A 6 2.86 -23.80 -36.20
N LYS A 7 2.48 -22.52 -36.29
CA LYS A 7 1.11 -21.96 -36.51
C LYS A 7 0.30 -21.70 -35.23
N ASP A 8 0.01 -20.41 -35.04
CA ASP A 8 -0.88 -19.81 -34.05
C ASP A 8 -2.29 -20.41 -34.05
N LYS A 9 -2.83 -20.68 -32.86
CA LYS A 9 -4.24 -21.03 -32.66
C LYS A 9 -5.05 -19.78 -32.30
N VAL A 10 -5.74 -19.24 -33.28
CA VAL A 10 -6.85 -18.29 -33.10
C VAL A 10 -8.15 -19.08 -32.91
N VAL A 11 -8.86 -18.82 -31.81
CA VAL A 11 -10.16 -19.41 -31.49
C VAL A 11 -11.26 -18.74 -32.31
N LYS A 12 -11.93 -19.51 -33.19
CA LYS A 12 -13.09 -19.07 -34.00
C LYS A 12 -14.40 -19.20 -33.21
N ARG A 13 -15.16 -18.10 -33.14
CA ARG A 13 -16.53 -17.99 -32.63
C ARG A 13 -17.53 -18.56 -33.67
N ARG A 14 -18.35 -19.54 -33.28
CA ARG A 14 -19.50 -20.02 -34.08
C ARG A 14 -20.76 -19.25 -33.69
N GLN A 15 -21.43 -18.66 -34.68
CA GLN A 15 -22.81 -18.18 -34.60
C GLN A 15 -23.75 -19.31 -35.04
N ASN A 16 -24.86 -19.51 -34.32
CA ASN A 16 -25.94 -20.39 -34.74
C ASN A 16 -27.19 -19.53 -34.95
N THR A 17 -27.66 -19.53 -36.19
CA THR A 17 -28.91 -18.94 -36.67
C THR A 17 -29.86 -20.10 -36.91
N ASN A 18 -31.06 -20.09 -36.32
CA ASN A 18 -32.15 -20.95 -36.73
C ASN A 18 -33.34 -20.06 -37.08
N GLU A 19 -33.59 -19.96 -38.39
CA GLU A 19 -34.83 -19.50 -38.99
C GLU A 19 -35.93 -20.55 -38.75
N VAL A 20 -37.15 -20.10 -38.46
CA VAL A 20 -38.36 -20.91 -38.62
C VAL A 20 -39.37 -20.11 -39.42
N ASP A 21 -39.94 -20.85 -40.36
CA ASP A 21 -40.69 -20.51 -41.55
C ASP A 21 -42.06 -19.85 -41.28
N LYS A 22 -42.51 -19.11 -42.29
CA LYS A 22 -43.79 -18.39 -42.34
C LYS A 22 -44.91 -19.33 -42.76
N ASP A 23 -46.08 -19.19 -42.14
CA ASP A 23 -47.34 -19.44 -42.83
C ASP A 23 -48.46 -18.49 -42.36
N LYS A 24 -49.28 -18.02 -43.31
CA LYS A 24 -50.44 -17.11 -43.18
C LYS A 24 -51.53 -17.66 -44.13
N PRO A 25 -52.82 -17.26 -44.05
CA PRO A 25 -53.68 -16.89 -42.93
C PRO A 25 -55.04 -17.65 -42.98
N LYS A 26 -55.85 -17.63 -41.91
CA LYS A 26 -57.32 -17.81 -42.03
C LYS A 26 -58.03 -16.58 -41.49
N LYS A 27 -58.73 -15.88 -42.39
CA LYS A 27 -59.78 -14.91 -42.10
C LYS A 27 -61.03 -15.69 -41.69
N GLU A 28 -61.56 -15.40 -40.52
CA GLU A 28 -63.02 -15.35 -40.34
C GLU A 28 -63.34 -14.04 -39.65
N THR A 29 -64.19 -13.29 -40.33
CA THR A 29 -64.72 -11.99 -39.93
C THR A 29 -65.92 -12.28 -39.03
N ASP A 30 -65.96 -11.70 -37.84
CA ASP A 30 -67.24 -11.19 -37.36
C ASP A 30 -67.04 -9.92 -36.52
N ASN A 31 -67.84 -8.92 -36.83
CA ASN A 31 -67.86 -7.62 -36.18
C ASN A 31 -68.59 -7.74 -34.84
N SER A 32 -67.98 -7.29 -33.76
CA SER A 32 -68.73 -6.73 -32.63
C SER A 32 -67.85 -5.83 -31.78
N ASN A 33 -68.42 -4.67 -31.45
CA ASN A 33 -67.83 -3.59 -30.69
C ASN A 33 -67.43 -3.98 -29.26
N GLU A 34 -66.50 -3.19 -28.71
CA GLU A 34 -66.22 -2.95 -27.29
C GLU A 34 -66.06 -4.15 -26.36
N THR A 35 -64.85 -4.28 -25.79
CA THR A 35 -64.68 -4.15 -24.32
C THR A 35 -63.21 -4.09 -23.93
N ASN A 36 -62.90 -3.16 -23.03
CA ASN A 36 -61.67 -3.12 -22.23
C ASN A 36 -61.34 -4.51 -21.68
N ARG A 37 -60.31 -5.18 -22.21
CA ARG A 37 -59.77 -6.38 -21.57
C ARG A 37 -58.72 -5.97 -20.55
N ASN A 38 -59.15 -5.93 -19.28
CA ASN A 38 -58.26 -5.98 -18.13
C ASN A 38 -57.42 -7.26 -18.23
N VAL A 39 -56.13 -7.12 -18.54
CA VAL A 39 -55.18 -8.21 -18.37
C VAL A 39 -54.90 -8.29 -16.88
N GLU A 40 -55.40 -9.34 -16.24
CA GLU A 40 -55.17 -9.58 -14.81
C GLU A 40 -53.68 -9.87 -14.58
N PRO A 41 -52.99 -9.13 -13.68
CA PRO A 41 -51.58 -9.35 -13.43
C PRO A 41 -51.37 -10.73 -12.79
N LYS A 42 -50.39 -11.50 -13.30
CA LYS A 42 -50.06 -12.87 -12.86
C LYS A 42 -49.61 -12.96 -11.39
N TYR A 43 -49.37 -11.82 -10.75
CA TYR A 43 -49.12 -11.66 -9.34
C TYR A 43 -50.15 -10.66 -8.81
N GLY A 44 -50.70 -10.92 -7.61
CA GLY A 44 -51.78 -10.12 -6.99
C GLY A 44 -51.48 -8.62 -6.90
N PRO A 45 -52.48 -7.81 -6.50
CA PRO A 45 -52.37 -6.35 -6.54
C PRO A 45 -51.11 -5.89 -5.79
N LEU A 46 -50.24 -5.15 -6.49
CA LEU A 46 -49.08 -4.55 -5.86
C LEU A 46 -49.59 -3.66 -4.70
N PRO A 47 -49.02 -3.78 -3.49
CA PRO A 47 -49.44 -2.95 -2.37
C PRO A 47 -49.22 -1.48 -2.73
N SER A 48 -50.32 -0.76 -2.93
CA SER A 48 -50.35 0.65 -3.24
C SER A 48 -50.25 1.42 -1.93
N ILE A 49 -49.04 1.85 -1.58
CA ILE A 49 -48.83 2.75 -0.44
C ILE A 49 -49.00 4.19 -0.95
N PRO A 50 -49.81 5.05 -0.28
CA PRO A 50 -49.91 6.45 -0.66
C PRO A 50 -48.53 7.12 -0.64
N HIS A 51 -48.25 7.95 -1.66
CA HIS A 51 -46.94 8.60 -1.87
C HIS A 51 -45.74 7.65 -2.08
N GLN A 52 -45.96 6.45 -2.62
CA GLN A 52 -44.89 5.46 -2.93
C GLN A 52 -43.64 6.05 -3.61
N ARG A 53 -43.80 7.03 -4.51
CA ARG A 53 -42.67 7.70 -5.18
C ARG A 53 -41.83 8.54 -4.22
N VAL A 54 -42.45 9.19 -3.25
CA VAL A 54 -41.77 10.01 -2.23
C VAL A 54 -41.07 9.08 -1.23
N PHE A 55 -41.75 8.01 -0.79
CA PHE A 55 -41.16 7.01 0.10
C PHE A 55 -39.95 6.32 -0.53
N ALA A 56 -40.05 5.88 -1.78
CA ALA A 56 -38.93 5.25 -2.50
C ALA A 56 -37.73 6.19 -2.65
N ARG A 57 -37.97 7.48 -2.93
CA ARG A 57 -36.91 8.51 -2.97
C ARG A 57 -36.28 8.72 -1.58
N GLY A 58 -37.10 8.77 -0.53
CA GLY A 58 -36.64 8.87 0.84
C GLY A 58 -35.72 7.71 1.24
N VAL A 59 -36.13 6.47 0.95
CA VAL A 59 -35.32 5.27 1.21
C VAL A 59 -34.01 5.29 0.42
N MET A 60 -34.04 5.68 -0.86
CA MET A 60 -32.83 5.79 -1.67
C MET A 60 -31.85 6.84 -1.14
N ILE A 61 -32.34 8.00 -0.71
CA ILE A 61 -31.51 9.07 -0.12
C ILE A 61 -30.93 8.60 1.22
N LEU A 62 -31.73 7.94 2.07
CA LEU A 62 -31.25 7.41 3.34
C LEU A 62 -30.20 6.32 3.15
N ALA A 63 -30.38 5.44 2.17
CA ALA A 63 -29.43 4.39 1.83
C ALA A 63 -28.10 5.00 1.31
N THR A 64 -28.15 5.99 0.43
CA THR A 64 -26.92 6.65 -0.06
C THR A 64 -26.22 7.42 1.04
N LEU A 65 -26.95 8.14 1.89
CA LEU A 65 -26.39 8.82 3.06
C LEU A 65 -25.75 7.85 4.05
N ALA A 66 -26.38 6.70 4.30
CA ALA A 66 -25.81 5.65 5.14
C ALA A 66 -24.50 5.10 4.53
N VAL A 67 -24.49 4.79 3.24
CA VAL A 67 -23.27 4.32 2.55
C VAL A 67 -22.16 5.36 2.62
N VAL A 68 -22.44 6.64 2.35
CA VAL A 68 -21.44 7.71 2.45
C VAL A 68 -20.97 7.88 3.89
N TYR A 69 -21.87 7.85 4.87
CA TYR A 69 -21.51 7.96 6.28
C TYR A 69 -20.55 6.85 6.71
N PHE A 70 -20.85 5.59 6.36
CA PHE A 70 -20.00 4.44 6.71
C PHE A 70 -18.72 4.36 5.88
N THR A 71 -18.69 4.85 4.64
CA THR A 71 -17.49 4.81 3.78
C THR A 71 -16.60 6.05 3.94
N SER A 72 -17.14 7.19 4.38
CA SER A 72 -16.37 8.43 4.57
C SER A 72 -15.30 8.34 5.66
N LYS A 73 -15.44 7.40 6.59
CA LYS A 73 -14.54 7.21 7.72
C LYS A 73 -13.49 6.12 7.49
N SER A 74 -13.23 5.74 6.25
CA SER A 74 -12.08 4.89 5.93
C SER A 74 -10.81 5.72 6.05
N ASP A 75 -10.31 5.88 7.27
CA ASP A 75 -8.99 6.47 7.48
C ASP A 75 -7.98 5.63 6.68
N LYS A 76 -7.25 6.28 5.76
CA LYS A 76 -6.17 5.65 4.97
C LYS A 76 -4.94 5.34 5.82
N GLU A 77 -5.01 5.60 7.12
CA GLU A 77 -3.93 5.48 8.07
C GLU A 77 -4.05 4.15 8.82
N THR A 78 -2.99 3.35 8.75
CA THR A 78 -2.86 2.13 9.55
C THR A 78 -2.03 2.46 10.78
N MET A 79 -2.58 2.23 11.98
CA MET A 79 -1.82 2.40 13.22
C MET A 79 -0.75 1.32 13.32
N LEU A 80 0.52 1.71 13.22
CA LEU A 80 1.66 0.78 13.32
C LEU A 80 1.90 0.35 14.77
N ALA A 81 1.96 1.28 15.72
CA ALA A 81 2.10 0.99 17.15
C ALA A 81 1.50 2.13 17.99
N ARG A 82 1.02 1.81 19.20
CA ARG A 82 0.60 2.82 20.18
C ARG A 82 1.74 3.14 21.16
N GLN A 83 1.79 4.37 21.68
CA GLN A 83 2.81 4.78 22.65
C GLN A 83 2.87 3.91 23.92
N LYS A 84 1.74 3.39 24.38
CA LYS A 84 1.64 2.55 25.59
C LYS A 84 1.75 1.05 25.31
N GLU A 85 1.91 0.67 24.04
CA GLU A 85 2.05 -0.73 23.62
C GLU A 85 3.52 -1.11 23.66
N GLN A 86 3.85 -2.33 24.14
CA GLN A 86 5.19 -2.89 24.02
C GLN A 86 5.22 -3.87 22.84
N VAL A 87 5.91 -3.49 21.76
CA VAL A 87 5.96 -4.22 20.50
C VAL A 87 7.24 -5.05 20.41
N GLN A 88 7.12 -6.37 20.31
CA GLN A 88 8.29 -7.25 20.07
C GLN A 88 8.92 -7.01 18.70
N GLY A 89 8.08 -6.79 17.71
CA GLY A 89 8.45 -6.59 16.32
C GLY A 89 7.18 -6.60 15.47
N ARG A 90 6.98 -5.56 14.67
CA ARG A 90 5.83 -5.45 13.76
C ARG A 90 6.29 -4.77 12.48
N GLY A 91 6.12 -5.49 11.37
CA GLY A 91 6.32 -4.97 10.03
C GLY A 91 4.98 -4.66 9.36
N HIS A 92 4.94 -3.60 8.57
CA HIS A 92 3.86 -3.31 7.65
C HIS A 92 4.47 -3.05 6.26
N ASN A 93 4.06 -3.84 5.27
CA ASN A 93 4.51 -3.64 3.90
C ASN A 93 3.91 -2.36 3.35
N VAL A 94 4.72 -1.59 2.63
CA VAL A 94 4.27 -0.40 1.92
C VAL A 94 4.70 -0.52 0.47
N ASP A 95 3.91 0.02 -0.44
CA ASP A 95 4.29 0.04 -1.85
C ASP A 95 5.55 0.88 -2.03
N CYS A 96 6.53 0.33 -2.75
CA CYS A 96 7.74 1.06 -3.09
C CYS A 96 7.40 2.25 -4.00
N SER A 97 8.13 3.35 -3.85
CA SER A 97 7.96 4.50 -4.75
C SER A 97 8.43 4.15 -6.16
N PRO A 98 7.86 4.78 -7.21
CA PRO A 98 8.28 4.53 -8.58
C PRO A 98 9.77 4.81 -8.83
N ASP A 99 10.34 5.78 -8.12
CA ASP A 99 11.77 6.09 -8.23
C ASP A 99 12.63 5.00 -7.58
N TYR A 100 12.21 4.47 -6.42
CA TYR A 100 12.92 3.37 -5.78
C TYR A 100 12.88 2.08 -6.63
N LEU A 101 11.81 1.84 -7.38
CA LEU A 101 11.75 0.72 -8.32
C LEU A 101 12.80 0.84 -9.45
N LYS A 102 13.20 2.06 -9.83
CA LYS A 102 14.30 2.24 -10.80
C LYS A 102 15.63 1.83 -10.17
N ASP A 103 15.85 2.22 -8.91
CA ASP A 103 17.06 1.87 -8.16
C ASP A 103 17.17 0.35 -7.95
N LEU A 104 16.05 -0.32 -7.66
CA LEU A 104 15.99 -1.78 -7.56
C LEU A 104 16.49 -2.48 -8.83
N ASN A 105 16.11 -1.95 -10.00
CA ASN A 105 16.53 -2.49 -11.29
C ASN A 105 17.97 -2.14 -11.63
N ALA A 106 18.45 -0.96 -11.23
CA ALA A 106 19.80 -0.49 -11.48
C ALA A 106 20.85 -1.18 -10.59
N PHE A 107 20.49 -1.53 -9.36
CA PHE A 107 21.41 -2.05 -8.34
C PHE A 107 20.89 -3.34 -7.69
N PRO A 108 20.73 -4.43 -8.47
CA PRO A 108 20.21 -5.70 -7.95
C PRO A 108 21.12 -6.25 -6.85
N GLY A 109 20.55 -6.58 -5.69
CA GLY A 109 21.26 -7.11 -4.53
C GLY A 109 21.94 -6.06 -3.63
N CYS A 110 21.95 -4.78 -4.01
CA CYS A 110 22.51 -3.69 -3.20
C CYS A 110 21.46 -2.93 -2.37
N VAL A 111 20.19 -2.97 -2.80
CA VAL A 111 19.08 -2.27 -2.14
C VAL A 111 18.02 -3.27 -1.65
N PRO A 112 17.29 -2.98 -0.56
CA PRO A 112 16.20 -3.83 -0.09
C PRO A 112 15.14 -4.11 -1.17
N GLU A 113 14.77 -5.39 -1.34
CA GLU A 113 13.79 -5.81 -2.34
C GLU A 113 12.34 -5.45 -2.00
N LYS A 114 12.06 -5.24 -0.71
CA LYS A 114 10.72 -4.97 -0.19
C LYS A 114 10.74 -3.67 0.59
N CYS A 115 9.73 -2.84 0.35
CA CYS A 115 9.51 -1.63 1.13
C CYS A 115 8.54 -1.91 2.28
N GLY A 116 8.87 -1.40 3.46
CA GLY A 116 8.06 -1.61 4.65
C GLY A 116 8.41 -0.61 5.74
N ARG A 117 7.52 -0.54 6.73
CA ARG A 117 7.78 0.10 8.03
C ARG A 117 7.91 -0.99 9.07
N TYR A 118 8.90 -0.88 9.95
CA TYR A 118 9.13 -1.85 11.01
C TYR A 118 9.29 -1.12 12.34
N VAL A 119 8.72 -1.68 13.41
CA VAL A 119 8.84 -1.16 14.77
C VAL A 119 9.10 -2.31 15.76
N SER A 120 10.02 -2.11 16.70
CA SER A 120 10.33 -3.04 17.78
C SER A 120 10.91 -2.28 18.97
N ASP A 121 10.41 -2.57 20.16
CA ASP A 121 10.90 -2.00 21.42
C ASP A 121 11.98 -2.88 22.09
N ARG A 122 12.21 -4.10 21.60
CA ARG A 122 13.14 -5.06 22.22
C ARG A 122 14.40 -5.34 21.40
N LEU A 123 14.53 -4.76 20.22
CA LEU A 123 15.63 -5.02 19.30
C LEU A 123 16.97 -4.42 19.78
N VAL A 124 16.91 -3.23 20.37
CA VAL A 124 18.06 -2.52 20.96
C VAL A 124 17.78 -2.37 22.45
N THR A 125 18.72 -2.82 23.28
CA THR A 125 18.59 -2.71 24.74
C THR A 125 18.87 -1.27 25.20
N GLU A 126 18.39 -0.91 26.39
CA GLU A 126 18.64 0.42 26.98
C GLU A 126 20.14 0.71 27.10
N VAL A 127 20.93 -0.28 27.54
CA VAL A 127 22.40 -0.16 27.65
C VAL A 127 23.06 0.10 26.29
N GLU A 128 22.61 -0.59 25.24
CA GLU A 128 23.12 -0.36 23.89
C GLU A 128 22.73 1.04 23.38
N ALA A 129 21.50 1.48 23.66
CA ALA A 129 21.02 2.81 23.29
C ALA A 129 21.83 3.91 24.00
N ASP A 130 22.11 3.75 25.29
CA ASP A 130 22.93 4.69 26.07
C ASP A 130 24.37 4.77 25.55
N LEU A 131 24.97 3.62 25.19
CA LEU A 131 26.30 3.61 24.61
C LEU A 131 26.33 4.26 23.22
N LEU A 132 25.32 3.98 22.38
CA LEU A 132 25.18 4.65 21.08
C LEU A 132 24.95 6.17 21.23
N LEU A 133 24.21 6.59 22.24
CA LEU A 133 24.00 7.99 22.55
C LEU A 133 25.32 8.68 22.96
N ASP A 134 26.13 8.03 23.79
CA ASP A 134 27.44 8.56 24.17
C ASP A 134 28.38 8.70 22.96
N ILE A 135 28.45 7.67 22.10
CA ILE A 135 29.21 7.70 20.85
C ILE A 135 28.73 8.85 19.95
N GLY A 136 27.41 8.99 19.79
CA GLY A 136 26.80 10.06 19.00
C GLY A 136 27.14 11.44 19.55
N ARG A 137 27.07 11.65 20.87
CA ARG A 137 27.42 12.92 21.52
C ARG A 137 28.88 13.28 21.31
N ARG A 138 29.81 12.35 21.54
CA ARG A 138 31.25 12.57 21.32
C ARG A 138 31.56 12.90 19.86
N GLY A 139 31.01 12.14 18.92
CA GLY A 139 31.24 12.36 17.49
C GLY A 139 30.64 13.67 16.97
N LEU A 140 29.39 13.97 17.33
CA LEU A 140 28.70 15.18 16.89
C LEU A 140 29.27 16.45 17.54
N ALA A 141 29.91 16.36 18.70
CA ALA A 141 30.59 17.50 19.34
C ALA A 141 31.75 18.06 18.49
N LEU A 142 32.34 17.27 17.59
CA LEU A 142 33.34 17.74 16.63
C LEU A 142 32.74 18.35 15.37
N GLY A 143 31.44 18.14 15.17
CA GLY A 143 30.69 18.61 14.02
C GLY A 143 30.01 19.95 14.27
N SER A 144 29.55 20.53 13.18
CA SER A 144 28.62 21.65 13.20
C SER A 144 27.76 21.58 11.94
N ALA A 145 26.50 21.98 12.03
CA ALA A 145 25.62 22.05 10.87
C ALA A 145 25.08 23.46 10.73
N GLU A 146 25.23 24.03 9.54
CA GLU A 146 24.61 25.32 9.21
C GLU A 146 23.19 25.08 8.67
N GLY A 147 22.17 25.45 9.46
CA GLY A 147 20.77 25.44 9.06
C GLY A 147 20.01 24.11 9.23
N GLY A 148 20.66 23.00 9.61
CA GLY A 148 20.03 21.68 9.76
C GLY A 148 20.58 20.83 10.90
N ALA A 149 20.18 19.55 10.95
CA ALA A 149 20.72 18.59 11.91
C ALA A 149 22.15 18.18 11.52
N ALA A 150 23.03 18.05 12.51
CA ALA A 150 24.35 17.47 12.30
C ALA A 150 24.24 15.95 12.10
N ILE A 151 24.97 15.43 11.12
CA ILE A 151 24.97 14.02 10.75
C ILE A 151 26.34 13.43 11.03
N LEU A 152 26.35 12.21 11.57
CA LEU A 152 27.52 11.39 11.82
C LEU A 152 27.25 9.98 11.29
N ASP A 153 28.11 9.49 10.40
CA ASP A 153 28.14 8.11 9.94
C ASP A 153 29.48 7.47 10.33
N LEU A 154 29.44 6.56 11.29
CA LEU A 154 30.63 5.82 11.74
C LEU A 154 31.15 4.85 10.68
N HIS A 155 30.30 4.36 9.75
CA HIS A 155 30.74 3.40 8.77
C HIS A 155 31.65 4.04 7.70
N SER A 156 31.24 5.19 7.18
CA SER A 156 32.01 5.95 6.19
C SER A 156 32.97 6.98 6.82
N GLY A 157 32.75 7.34 8.08
CA GLY A 157 33.42 8.44 8.76
C GLY A 157 32.85 9.81 8.43
N ALA A 158 31.72 9.92 7.73
CA ALA A 158 31.16 11.21 7.36
C ALA A 158 30.62 11.97 8.58
N LEU A 159 31.12 13.19 8.80
CA LEU A 159 30.66 14.12 9.84
C LEU A 159 30.29 15.46 9.22
N SER A 160 29.13 16.01 9.57
CA SER A 160 28.74 17.37 9.16
C SER A 160 29.63 18.43 9.82
N LYS A 161 30.20 19.33 9.01
CA LYS A 161 30.98 20.48 9.45
C LYS A 161 30.67 21.70 8.59
N GLY A 162 29.85 22.61 9.12
CA GLY A 162 29.29 23.73 8.38
C GLY A 162 28.33 23.26 7.29
N LYS A 163 28.69 23.50 6.01
CA LYS A 163 27.93 23.11 4.81
C LYS A 163 28.43 21.82 4.14
N HIS A 164 29.46 21.19 4.69
CA HIS A 164 30.14 20.05 4.06
C HIS A 164 30.22 18.85 4.99
N PHE A 165 30.53 17.69 4.41
CA PHE A 165 30.90 16.49 5.14
C PHE A 165 32.42 16.35 5.13
N VAL A 166 32.99 16.04 6.30
CA VAL A 166 34.41 15.73 6.47
C VAL A 166 34.56 14.30 7.00
N ASN A 167 35.69 13.67 6.70
CA ASN A 167 36.01 12.38 7.30
C ASN A 167 36.50 12.60 8.75
N ILE A 168 35.71 12.17 9.73
CA ILE A 168 36.02 12.30 11.16
C ILE A 168 37.35 11.63 11.50
N TYR A 169 37.68 10.49 10.90
CA TYR A 169 38.92 9.74 11.15
C TYR A 169 40.18 10.43 10.62
N SER A 170 40.02 11.49 9.84
CA SER A 170 41.14 12.32 9.37
C SER A 170 41.37 13.57 10.23
N LEU A 171 40.50 13.82 11.22
CA LEU A 171 40.61 14.97 12.12
C LEU A 171 41.61 14.67 13.23
N ASN A 172 42.36 15.69 13.64
CA ASN A 172 43.32 15.57 14.73
C ASN A 172 42.64 15.09 16.02
N ASN A 173 43.33 14.21 16.77
CA ASN A 173 42.89 13.66 18.06
C ASN A 173 41.64 12.76 18.01
N THR A 174 41.30 12.19 16.86
CA THR A 174 40.16 11.27 16.75
C THR A 174 40.48 9.83 17.11
N ASP A 175 41.76 9.45 17.18
CA ASP A 175 42.20 8.12 17.66
C ASP A 175 41.77 7.83 19.11
N GLN A 176 41.52 8.88 19.89
CA GLN A 176 41.03 8.79 21.27
C GLN A 176 39.52 9.03 21.37
N LEU A 177 38.87 9.43 20.27
CA LEU A 177 37.46 9.81 20.27
C LEU A 177 36.56 8.58 20.35
N PHE A 178 36.91 7.47 19.71
CA PHE A 178 36.15 6.22 19.74
C PHE A 178 37.03 5.05 20.12
N SER A 179 36.53 4.22 21.02
CA SER A 179 37.19 2.99 21.45
C SER A 179 36.86 1.82 20.53
N VAL A 180 37.65 0.75 20.61
CA VAL A 180 37.34 -0.53 19.93
C VAL A 180 35.98 -1.08 20.39
N GLN A 181 35.61 -0.86 21.66
CA GLN A 181 34.33 -1.28 22.23
C GLN A 181 33.15 -0.50 21.61
N ASP A 182 33.36 0.79 21.29
CA ASP A 182 32.34 1.62 20.63
C ASP A 182 31.99 1.03 19.25
N PHE A 183 33.02 0.71 18.45
CA PHE A 183 32.84 0.10 17.14
C PHE A 183 32.23 -1.30 17.22
N ALA A 184 32.60 -2.08 18.23
CA ALA A 184 32.01 -3.40 18.46
C ALA A 184 30.51 -3.27 18.75
N THR A 185 30.11 -2.35 19.62
CA THR A 185 28.69 -2.13 19.96
C THR A 185 27.90 -1.64 18.77
N TYR A 186 28.40 -0.63 18.05
CA TYR A 186 27.78 -0.14 16.82
C TYR A 186 27.56 -1.27 15.80
N ARG A 187 28.58 -2.13 15.58
CA ARG A 187 28.48 -3.25 14.66
C ARG A 187 27.44 -4.27 15.10
N VAL A 188 27.43 -4.65 16.38
CA VAL A 188 26.44 -5.59 16.93
C VAL A 188 25.02 -5.05 16.75
N VAL A 189 24.77 -3.80 17.11
CA VAL A 189 23.43 -3.20 16.97
C VAL A 189 23.02 -3.09 15.50
N ARG A 190 23.91 -2.62 14.62
CA ARG A 190 23.65 -2.58 13.17
C ARG A 190 23.28 -3.96 12.63
N THR A 191 24.03 -5.00 12.99
CA THR A 191 23.78 -6.37 12.53
C THR A 191 22.47 -6.92 13.09
N LYS A 192 22.12 -6.64 14.35
CA LYS A 192 20.81 -6.99 14.92
C LYS A 192 19.67 -6.36 14.12
N ILE A 193 19.78 -5.06 13.82
CA ILE A 193 18.78 -4.33 13.03
C ILE A 193 18.66 -4.92 11.63
N GLN A 194 19.80 -5.19 10.98
CA GLN A 194 19.82 -5.79 9.65
C GLN A 194 19.09 -7.13 9.64
N HIS A 195 19.41 -8.06 10.55
CA HIS A 195 18.74 -9.37 10.61
C HIS A 195 17.26 -9.31 10.99
N ALA A 196 16.82 -8.27 11.72
CA ALA A 196 15.42 -8.13 12.10
C ALA A 196 14.54 -7.62 10.94
N VAL A 197 15.14 -6.91 9.98
CA VAL A 197 14.39 -6.20 8.92
C VAL A 197 14.68 -6.74 7.51
N ALA A 198 15.83 -7.38 7.27
CA ALA A 198 16.32 -7.82 5.96
C ALA A 198 16.85 -9.26 5.96
#